data_AF-A0A7Y6UGD0-F1
#
_entry.id   AF-A0A7Y6UGD0-F1
#
_cell.length_a   1.000
_cell.length_b   1.000
_cell.length_c   1.000
_cell.angle_alpha   90.00
_cell.angle_beta   90.00
_cell.angle_gamma   90.00
#
_symmetry.space_group_name_H-M   'P 1'
#
loop_
_entity.id
_entity.type
_entity.pdbx_description
1 polymer ?
#
loop_
_entity_poly.entity_id
_entity_poly.type
_entity_poly.pdbx_seq_one_letter_code
_entity_poly.pdbx_strand_id
1 'polypeptide(L)' 'VEGVFEVIEPEVIRDRAVVLVDDVVTTGSTLAAAARPLLAAGATTVIGVALARAE' A
#
# COMPACT_ATOMS: atom_id res chain seq x y z
N VAL A 1 -11.73 -4.57 -2.99
CA VAL A 1 -12.55 -3.40 -2.62
C VAL A 1 -11.84 -2.17 -3.14
N GLU A 2 -12.52 -1.34 -3.93
CA GLU A 2 -11.95 -0.08 -4.44
C GLU A 2 -12.47 1.10 -3.62
N GLY A 3 -11.69 2.18 -3.52
CA GLY A 3 -12.11 3.42 -2.83
C GLY A 3 -12.06 3.40 -1.30
N VAL A 4 -11.36 2.44 -0.67
CA VAL A 4 -11.26 2.33 0.80
C VAL A 4 -10.10 3.16 1.38
N PHE A 5 -9.11 3.50 0.55
CA PHE A 5 -7.90 4.21 0.95
C PHE A 5 -7.71 5.48 0.13
N GLU A 6 -7.22 6.53 0.78
CA GLU A 6 -6.94 7.84 0.20
C GLU A 6 -5.57 8.34 0.68
N VAL A 7 -4.85 9.07 -0.18
CA VAL A 7 -3.60 9.76 0.17
C VAL A 7 -3.91 11.22 0.42
N ILE A 8 -3.67 11.69 1.64
CA ILE A 8 -3.98 13.07 2.06
C ILE A 8 -2.85 14.04 1.66
N GLU A 9 -1.60 13.58 1.65
CA GLU A 9 -0.38 14.39 1.40
C GLU A 9 0.48 13.76 0.28
N PRO A 10 0.05 13.85 -1.00
CA PRO A 10 0.74 13.18 -2.11
C PRO A 10 2.19 13.67 -2.33
N GLU A 11 2.49 14.93 -1.99
CA GLU A 11 3.83 15.52 -2.05
C GLU A 11 4.87 14.83 -1.15
N VAL A 12 4.44 14.20 -0.06
CA VAL A 12 5.35 13.50 0.87
C VAL A 12 5.90 12.21 0.25
N ILE A 13 5.11 11.57 -0.62
CA ILE A 13 5.41 10.25 -1.20
C ILE A 13 5.80 10.30 -2.67
N ARG A 14 5.59 11.44 -3.35
CA ARG A 14 5.97 11.63 -4.76
C ARG A 14 7.44 11.32 -4.98
N ASP A 15 7.72 10.55 -6.02
CA ASP A 15 9.06 10.12 -6.44
C ASP A 15 9.81 9.26 -5.38
N ARG A 16 9.07 8.70 -4.41
CA ARG A 16 9.63 7.82 -3.35
C ARG A 16 9.12 6.38 -3.47
N ALA A 17 9.94 5.45 -3.00
CA ALA A 17 9.50 4.09 -2.73
C ALA A 17 8.77 4.05 -1.37
N VAL A 18 7.66 3.32 -1.31
CA VAL A 18 6.84 3.17 -0.10
C VAL A 18 6.81 1.70 0.31
N VAL A 19 7.02 1.44 1.60
CA VAL A 19 6.85 0.12 2.19
C VAL A 19 5.58 0.12 3.04
N LEU A 20 4.60 -0.67 2.64
CA LEU A 20 3.41 -0.97 3.43
C LEU A 20 3.73 -2.15 4.35
N VAL A 21 3.50 -1.96 5.64
CA VAL A 21 3.77 -2.98 6.67
C VAL A 21 2.44 -3.39 7.29
N ASP A 22 2.23 -4.70 7.38
CA ASP A 22 1.10 -5.32 8.06
C ASP A 22 1.60 -6.41 9.02
N ASP A 23 0.76 -6.88 9.94
CA ASP A 23 1.12 -8.01 10.80
C ASP A 23 0.91 -9.36 10.09
N VAL A 24 -0.29 -9.58 9.54
CA VAL A 24 -0.69 -10.84 8.90
C VAL A 24 -1.40 -10.58 7.58
N VAL A 25 -0.90 -11.19 6.51
CA VAL A 25 -1.57 -11.17 5.22
C VAL A 25 -2.37 -12.45 4.99
N THR A 26 -3.64 -12.34 4.61
CA THR A 26 -4.42 -13.48 4.10
C THR A 26 -4.35 -13.50 2.57
N THR A 27 -5.33 -12.88 1.92
CA THR A 27 -5.43 -12.77 0.46
C THR A 27 -4.55 -11.67 -0.15
N GLY A 28 -4.00 -10.78 0.69
CA GLY A 28 -3.29 -9.58 0.23
C GLY A 28 -4.21 -8.46 -0.27
N SER A 29 -5.53 -8.62 -0.17
CA SER A 29 -6.49 -7.64 -0.70
C SER A 29 -6.38 -6.26 -0.03
N THR A 30 -6.12 -6.21 1.29
CA THR A 30 -5.88 -4.95 2.03
C THR A 30 -4.64 -4.22 1.52
N LEU A 31 -3.48 -4.88 1.49
CA LEU A 31 -2.22 -4.31 1.00
C LEU A 31 -2.33 -3.87 -0.47
N ALA A 32 -2.99 -4.66 -1.32
CA ALA A 32 -3.22 -4.31 -2.72
C ALA A 32 -4.14 -3.10 -2.88
N ALA A 33 -5.19 -2.99 -2.06
CA ALA A 33 -6.09 -1.84 -2.08
C ALA A 33 -5.40 -0.55 -1.59
N ALA A 34 -4.51 -0.64 -0.59
CA ALA A 34 -3.72 0.50 -0.11
C ALA A 34 -2.60 0.92 -1.08
N ALA A 35 -2.00 -0.04 -1.82
CA ALA A 35 -0.94 0.27 -2.78
C ALA A 35 -1.42 1.11 -3.97
N ARG A 36 -2.66 0.93 -4.42
CA ARG A 36 -3.23 1.63 -5.59
C ARG A 36 -3.21 3.15 -5.47
N PRO A 37 -3.78 3.78 -4.42
CA PRO A 37 -3.75 5.23 -4.29
C PRO A 37 -2.34 5.79 -4.07
N LEU A 38 -1.42 5.02 -3.45
CA LEU A 38 -0.02 5.42 -3.31
C LEU A 38 0.70 5.52 -4.67
N LEU A 39 0.53 4.52 -5.53
CA LEU A 39 1.07 4.54 -6.89
C LEU A 39 0.43 5.68 -7.70
N ALA A 40 -0.89 5.86 -7.61
CA ALA A 40 -1.60 6.94 -8.29
C ALA A 40 -1.15 8.34 -7.83
N ALA A 41 -0.76 8.48 -6.56
CA ALA A 41 -0.24 9.72 -5.99
C ALA A 41 1.23 10.02 -6.36
N GLY A 42 1.93 9.09 -7.01
CA GLY A 42 3.28 9.29 -7.54
C GLY A 42 4.39 8.56 -6.79
N ALA A 43 4.08 7.55 -5.98
CA ALA A 43 5.11 6.65 -5.47
C ALA A 43 5.78 5.88 -6.63
N THR A 44 7.10 5.75 -6.60
CA THR A 44 7.86 5.04 -7.66
C THR A 44 7.73 3.53 -7.57
N THR A 45 7.47 3.02 -6.37
CA THR A 45 7.28 1.61 -6.08
C THR A 45 6.56 1.47 -4.75
N VAL A 46 5.70 0.46 -4.62
CA VAL A 46 5.07 0.07 -3.36
C VAL A 46 5.38 -1.39 -3.08
N ILE A 47 5.95 -1.67 -1.91
CA ILE A 47 6.27 -3.02 -1.44
C ILE A 47 5.37 -3.33 -0.24
N GLY A 48 4.61 -4.42 -0.31
CA GLY A 48 3.85 -4.94 0.83
C GLY A 48 4.67 -5.97 1.60
N VAL A 49 4.79 -5.80 2.92
CA VAL A 49 5.47 -6.74 3.82
C VAL A 49 4.53 -7.07 4.96
N ALA A 50 4.43 -8.35 5.31
CA ALA A 50 3.74 -8.82 6.49
C ALA A 50 4.63 -9.79 7.28
N LEU A 51 4.46 -9.84 8.60
CA LEU A 51 5.21 -10.76 9.45
C LEU A 51 4.79 -12.22 9.21
N ALA A 52 3.49 -12.45 8.97
CA ALA A 52 2.96 -13.79 8.72
C ALA A 52 1.97 -13.81 7.54
N ARG A 53 1.74 -15.01 7.01
CA ARG A 53 0.65 -15.29 6.07
C ARG A 53 -0.32 -16.27 6.71
N ALA A 54 -1.61 -15.93 6.73
CA ALA A 54 -2.67 -16.82 7.15
C ALA A 54 -3.36 -17.42 5.90
N GLU A 55 -3.63 -18.73 5.95
CA GLU A 55 -4.28 -19.48 4.88
C GLU A 55 -5.80 -19.51 5.03
#